data_AF-A0A1C5N4H2-F1
#
_entry.id   AF-A0A1C5N4H2-F1
#
_cell.length_a   1.000
_cell.length_b   1.000
_cell.length_c   1.000
_cell.angle_alpha   90.00
_cell.angle_beta   90.00
_cell.angle_gamma   90.00
#
_symmetry.space_group_name_H-M   'P 1'
#
loop_
_entity.id
_entity.type
_entity.pdbx_description
1 polymer ?
#
loop_
_entity_poly.entity_id
_entity_poly.type
_entity_poly.pdbx_seq_one_letter_code
_entity_poly.pdbx_strand_id
1 'polypeptide(L)'
;MTLYEIDSAIQALVDPESGELMDYDAFAALQMEREVKLENMALWIKNLTADAKAIKEEEVVLKERRQRTEAKAARLKDYLREALCGEKFQTARCSISYRKSTALEVEDTTSLAEWLDSNGHPDMVVYAAPSVDKRAVTDLLKGGVDIPGAVLVERTNMQVR
;
A
#
# COMPACT_ATOMS: atom_id res chain seq x y z
N MET A 1 7.20 10.84 -32.19
CA MET A 1 8.54 10.64 -31.57
C MET A 1 8.42 10.41 -30.06
N THR A 2 9.50 9.99 -29.38
CA THR A 2 9.63 10.09 -27.91
C THR A 2 9.86 11.55 -27.51
N LEU A 3 9.59 11.93 -26.26
CA LEU A 3 9.90 13.30 -25.80
C LEU A 3 11.38 13.65 -25.98
N TYR A 4 12.27 12.68 -25.72
CA TYR A 4 13.70 12.84 -25.94
C TYR A 4 14.05 13.12 -27.42
N GLU A 5 13.45 12.37 -28.35
CA GLU A 5 13.64 12.59 -29.78
C GLU A 5 13.12 13.97 -30.20
N ILE A 6 11.96 14.41 -29.68
CA ILE A 6 11.39 15.72 -29.99
C ILE A 6 12.29 16.83 -29.44
N ASP A 7 12.72 16.72 -28.18
CA ASP A 7 13.63 17.69 -27.56
C ASP A 7 14.98 17.74 -28.30
N SER A 8 15.50 16.60 -28.76
CA SER A 8 16.72 16.55 -29.59
C SER A 8 16.53 17.19 -30.95
N ALA A 9 15.37 17.02 -31.60
CA ALA A 9 15.07 17.66 -32.87
C ALA A 9 14.91 19.18 -32.71
N ILE A 10 14.29 19.63 -31.62
CA ILE A 10 14.19 21.05 -31.26
C ILE A 10 15.58 21.66 -31.08
N GLN A 11 16.47 20.99 -30.35
CA GLN A 11 17.86 21.42 -30.16
C GLN A 11 18.64 21.54 -31.48
N ALA A 12 18.40 20.62 -32.42
CA ALA A 12 19.07 20.64 -33.73
C ALA A 12 18.67 21.82 -34.62
N LEU A 13 17.59 22.55 -34.29
CA LEU A 13 17.17 23.77 -34.99
C LEU A 13 17.86 25.04 -34.46
N VAL A 14 18.70 24.94 -33.43
CA VAL A 14 19.45 26.07 -32.87
C VAL A 14 20.84 26.12 -33.49
N ASP A 15 21.22 27.28 -34.04
CA ASP A 15 22.56 27.49 -34.57
C ASP A 15 23.61 27.45 -33.43
N PRO A 16 24.66 26.62 -33.54
CA PRO A 16 25.62 26.43 -32.44
C PRO A 16 26.48 27.66 -32.11
N GLU A 17 26.69 28.57 -33.06
CA GLU A 17 27.58 29.74 -32.88
C GLU A 17 26.84 30.98 -32.41
N SER A 18 25.67 31.26 -32.97
CA SER A 18 24.85 32.44 -32.67
C SER A 18 23.77 32.17 -31.61
N GLY A 19 23.35 30.91 -31.44
CA GLY A 19 22.20 30.55 -30.62
C GLY A 19 20.86 30.94 -31.24
N GLU A 20 20.84 31.37 -32.51
CA GLU A 20 19.61 31.76 -33.21
C GLU A 20 18.86 30.53 -33.74
N LEU A 21 17.53 30.68 -33.85
CA LEU A 21 16.66 29.64 -34.39
C LEU A 21 16.76 29.65 -35.92
N MET A 22 17.21 28.53 -36.49
CA MET A 22 17.40 28.39 -37.94
C MET A 22 16.09 28.22 -38.70
N ASP A 23 15.08 27.59 -38.08
CA ASP A 23 13.75 27.35 -38.67
C ASP A 23 12.65 27.47 -37.61
N TYR A 24 11.89 28.57 -37.70
CA TYR A 24 10.81 28.86 -36.77
C TYR A 24 9.56 27.99 -36.99
N ASP A 25 9.27 27.62 -38.24
CA ASP A 25 8.09 26.83 -38.57
C ASP A 25 8.27 25.38 -38.11
N ALA A 26 9.46 24.81 -38.34
CA ALA A 26 9.82 23.49 -37.84
C ALA A 26 9.83 23.45 -36.30
N PHE A 27 10.34 24.49 -35.64
CA PHE A 27 10.31 24.60 -34.19
C PHE A 27 8.87 24.63 -33.64
N ALA A 28 7.99 25.44 -34.25
CA ALA A 28 6.59 25.51 -33.84
C ALA A 28 5.88 24.15 -34.00
N ALA A 29 6.12 23.44 -35.09
CA ALA A 29 5.55 22.11 -35.32
C ALA A 29 6.03 21.08 -34.28
N LEU A 30 7.34 21.06 -33.96
CA LEU A 30 7.89 20.16 -32.94
C LEU A 30 7.37 20.47 -31.54
N GLN A 31 7.17 21.75 -31.21
CA GLN A 31 6.56 22.12 -29.93
C GLN A 31 5.11 21.66 -29.83
N MET A 32 4.32 21.77 -30.90
CA MET A 32 2.96 21.22 -30.93
C MET A 32 2.98 19.70 -30.74
N GLU A 33 3.90 18.97 -31.39
CA GLU A 33 4.04 17.52 -31.19
C GLU A 33 4.38 17.19 -29.73
N ARG A 34 5.28 17.97 -29.12
CA ARG A 34 5.67 17.83 -27.70
C ARG A 34 4.48 18.03 -26.77
N GLU A 35 3.70 19.08 -26.97
CA GLU A 35 2.51 19.39 -26.18
C GLU A 35 1.47 18.27 -26.27
N VAL A 36 1.16 17.82 -27.50
CA VAL A 36 0.23 16.71 -27.74
C VAL A 36 0.72 15.44 -27.05
N LYS A 37 2.03 15.17 -27.06
CA LYS A 37 2.59 14.00 -26.38
C LYS A 37 2.41 14.07 -24.87
N LEU A 38 2.71 15.23 -24.27
CA LEU A 38 2.56 15.47 -22.83
C LEU A 38 1.09 15.39 -22.40
N GLU A 39 0.18 16.00 -23.17
CA GLU A 39 -1.26 15.96 -22.91
C GLU A 39 -1.77 14.52 -22.95
N ASN A 40 -1.43 13.74 -23.98
CA ASN A 40 -1.84 12.35 -24.09
C ASN A 40 -1.34 11.50 -22.90
N MET A 41 -0.12 11.75 -22.42
CA MET A 41 0.39 11.08 -21.22
C MET A 41 -0.38 11.48 -19.97
N ALA A 42 -0.69 12.76 -19.79
CA ALA A 42 -1.49 13.24 -18.67
C ALA A 42 -2.91 12.64 -18.69
N LEU A 43 -3.57 12.63 -19.86
CA LEU A 43 -4.88 12.00 -20.04
C LEU A 43 -4.85 10.50 -19.73
N TRP A 44 -3.80 9.80 -20.16
CA TRP A 44 -3.65 8.39 -19.86
C TRP A 44 -3.48 8.13 -18.35
N ILE A 45 -2.71 8.95 -17.65
CA ILE A 45 -2.60 8.89 -16.18
C ILE A 45 -3.96 9.11 -15.52
N LYS A 46 -4.78 10.07 -15.99
CA LYS A 46 -6.13 10.30 -15.45
C LYS A 46 -7.03 9.09 -15.62
N ASN A 47 -7.00 8.46 -16.79
CA ASN A 47 -7.77 7.24 -17.06
C ASN A 47 -7.35 6.11 -16.12
N LEU A 48 -6.05 5.83 -16.01
CA LEU A 48 -5.53 4.79 -15.12
C LEU A 48 -5.86 5.07 -13.63
N THR A 49 -5.82 6.34 -13.22
CA THR A 49 -6.17 6.73 -11.85
C THR A 49 -7.65 6.53 -11.57
N ALA A 50 -8.51 6.86 -12.54
CA ALA A 50 -9.95 6.63 -12.45
C ALA A 50 -10.27 5.13 -12.40
N ASP A 51 -9.64 4.33 -13.25
CA ASP A 51 -9.79 2.86 -13.28
C ASP A 51 -9.36 2.24 -11.95
N ALA A 52 -8.19 2.62 -11.43
CA ALA A 52 -7.69 2.14 -10.15
C ALA A 52 -8.63 2.49 -8.99
N LYS A 53 -9.23 3.68 -9.00
CA LYS A 53 -10.22 4.10 -8.01
C LYS A 53 -11.49 3.23 -8.10
N ALA A 54 -12.01 3.01 -9.30
CA ALA A 54 -13.19 2.16 -9.51
C ALA A 54 -12.94 0.71 -9.06
N ILE A 55 -11.77 0.15 -9.39
CA ILE A 55 -11.33 -1.16 -8.90
C ILE A 55 -11.29 -1.18 -7.37
N LYS A 56 -10.74 -0.13 -6.75
CA LYS A 56 -10.63 -0.07 -5.29
C LYS A 56 -11.98 -0.05 -4.61
N GLU A 57 -12.95 0.66 -5.16
CA GLU A 57 -14.32 0.71 -4.65
C GLU A 57 -14.97 -0.68 -4.72
N GLU A 58 -14.81 -1.40 -5.83
CA GLU A 58 -15.30 -2.77 -5.97
C GLU A 58 -14.59 -3.77 -5.02
N GLU A 59 -13.28 -3.62 -4.80
CA GLU A 59 -12.54 -4.43 -3.82
C GLU A 59 -13.14 -4.32 -2.42
N VAL A 60 -13.58 -3.13 -2.00
CA VAL A 60 -14.22 -2.94 -0.70
C VAL A 60 -15.53 -3.74 -0.63
N VAL A 61 -16.37 -3.63 -1.66
CA VAL A 61 -17.66 -4.36 -1.73
C VAL A 61 -17.43 -5.87 -1.70
N LEU A 62 -16.46 -6.37 -2.48
CA LEU A 62 -16.10 -7.79 -2.51
C LEU A 62 -15.52 -8.26 -1.17
N LYS A 63 -14.67 -7.45 -0.52
CA LYS A 63 -14.12 -7.76 0.80
C LYS A 63 -15.23 -7.88 1.84
N GLU A 64 -16.20 -6.97 1.86
CA GLU A 64 -17.34 -7.03 2.77
C GLU A 64 -18.22 -8.26 2.49
N ARG A 65 -18.46 -8.59 1.20
CA ARG A 65 -19.20 -9.79 0.82
C ARG A 65 -18.50 -11.07 1.28
N ARG A 66 -17.17 -11.14 1.11
CA ARG A 66 -16.34 -12.24 1.62
C ARG A 66 -16.48 -12.36 3.14
N GLN A 67 -16.29 -11.26 3.88
CA GLN A 67 -16.38 -11.24 5.34
C GLN A 67 -17.77 -11.68 5.84
N ARG A 68 -18.86 -11.23 5.20
CA ARG A 68 -20.22 -11.70 5.54
C ARG A 68 -20.40 -13.19 5.32
N THR A 69 -19.85 -13.72 4.23
CA THR A 69 -19.92 -15.15 3.91
C THR A 69 -19.12 -15.98 4.91
N GLU A 70 -17.90 -15.54 5.24
CA GLU A 70 -17.05 -16.15 6.27
C GLU A 70 -17.71 -16.13 7.64
N ALA A 71 -18.29 -14.99 8.04
CA ALA A 71 -19.01 -14.88 9.31
C ALA A 71 -20.22 -15.82 9.37
N LYS A 72 -20.97 -15.96 8.27
CA LYS A 72 -22.08 -16.91 8.18
C LYS A 72 -21.59 -18.35 8.30
N ALA A 73 -20.51 -18.70 7.61
CA ALA A 73 -19.92 -20.04 7.70
C ALA A 73 -19.41 -20.34 9.12
N ALA A 74 -18.76 -19.38 9.78
CA ALA A 74 -18.32 -19.51 11.16
C ALA A 74 -19.49 -19.76 12.11
N ARG A 75 -20.57 -18.96 12.02
CA ARG A 75 -21.79 -19.16 12.83
C ARG A 75 -22.41 -20.54 12.63
N LEU A 76 -22.48 -21.02 11.39
CA LEU A 76 -23.01 -22.37 11.10
C LEU A 76 -22.10 -23.47 11.63
N LYS A 77 -20.78 -23.28 11.57
CA LYS A 77 -19.81 -24.20 12.16
C LYS A 77 -19.93 -24.25 13.68
N ASP A 78 -20.11 -23.10 14.32
CA ASP A 78 -20.29 -23.00 15.77
C ASP A 78 -21.59 -23.71 16.20
N TYR A 79 -22.68 -23.46 15.48
CA TYR A 79 -23.95 -24.16 15.70
C TYR A 79 -23.82 -25.68 15.53
N LEU A 80 -23.14 -26.16 14.47
CA LEU A 80 -22.89 -27.60 14.30
C LEU A 80 -22.03 -28.18 15.42
N ARG A 81 -21.02 -27.43 15.89
CA ARG A 81 -20.18 -27.86 17.01
C ARG A 81 -20.99 -28.01 18.30
N GLU A 82 -21.90 -27.07 18.59
CA GLU A 82 -22.81 -27.13 19.73
C GLU A 82 -23.81 -28.27 19.60
N ALA A 83 -24.40 -28.47 18.42
CA ALA A 83 -25.37 -29.53 18.19
C ALA A 83 -24.76 -30.94 18.30
N LEU A 84 -23.51 -31.12 17.87
CA LEU A 84 -22.83 -32.42 17.89
C LEU A 84 -22.13 -32.72 19.21
N CYS A 85 -21.86 -31.73 20.06
CA CYS A 85 -21.23 -31.94 21.38
C CYS A 85 -19.96 -32.82 21.38
N GLY A 86 -19.19 -32.84 20.28
CA GLY A 86 -17.99 -33.69 20.16
C GLY A 86 -18.21 -35.05 19.47
N GLU A 87 -19.44 -35.38 19.09
CA GLU A 87 -19.79 -36.60 18.38
C GLU A 87 -19.42 -36.54 16.88
N LYS A 88 -19.02 -37.69 16.32
CA LYS A 88 -18.74 -37.79 14.88
C LYS A 88 -20.04 -37.80 14.08
N PHE A 89 -20.03 -37.19 12.91
CA PHE A 89 -21.15 -37.21 11.97
C PHE A 89 -20.66 -37.58 10.57
N GLN A 90 -21.36 -38.46 9.85
CA GLN A 90 -20.96 -38.86 8.51
C GLN A 90 -22.16 -39.22 7.64
N THR A 91 -22.11 -38.78 6.38
CA THR A 91 -23.02 -39.16 5.29
C THR A 91 -22.20 -39.44 4.03
N ALA A 92 -22.87 -39.81 2.93
CA ALA A 92 -22.22 -39.93 1.62
C ALA A 92 -21.61 -38.62 1.09
N ARG A 93 -22.01 -37.45 1.63
CA ARG A 93 -21.60 -36.12 1.11
C ARG A 93 -20.67 -35.34 2.03
N CYS A 94 -20.59 -35.70 3.32
CA CYS A 94 -19.75 -34.99 4.28
C CYS A 94 -19.43 -35.84 5.51
N SER A 95 -18.36 -35.46 6.21
CA SER A 95 -17.97 -36.05 7.49
C SER A 95 -17.44 -34.98 8.43
N ILE A 96 -17.76 -35.11 9.71
CA ILE A 96 -17.28 -34.28 10.82
C ILE A 96 -16.59 -35.20 11.82
N SER A 97 -15.34 -34.88 12.14
CA SER A 97 -14.52 -35.59 13.11
C SER A 97 -13.82 -34.59 14.02
N TYR A 98 -13.70 -34.94 15.30
CA TYR A 98 -12.96 -34.15 16.28
C TYR A 98 -11.54 -34.70 16.43
N ARG A 99 -10.58 -33.79 16.62
CA ARG A 99 -9.21 -34.11 17.02
C ARG A 99 -8.90 -33.38 18.32
N LYS A 100 -8.12 -34.02 19.19
CA LYS A 100 -7.55 -33.33 20.35
C LYS A 100 -6.51 -32.32 19.84
N SER A 101 -6.53 -31.12 20.41
CA SER A 101 -5.48 -30.11 20.22
C SER A 101 -5.23 -29.43 21.55
N THR A 102 -3.97 -29.12 21.82
CA THR A 102 -3.56 -28.30 22.96
C THR A 102 -3.19 -26.93 22.41
N ALA A 103 -3.68 -25.88 23.06
CA ALA A 103 -3.27 -24.51 22.81
C ALA A 103 -2.63 -23.96 24.09
N LEU A 104 -1.61 -23.13 23.93
CA LEU A 104 -1.11 -22.31 25.02
C LEU A 104 -2.08 -21.13 25.19
N GLU A 105 -2.75 -21.07 26.33
CA GLU A 105 -3.52 -19.89 26.72
C GLU A 105 -2.63 -19.01 27.59
N VAL A 106 -2.52 -17.73 27.21
CA VAL A 106 -1.73 -16.72 27.92
C VAL A 106 -2.70 -15.65 28.38
N GLU A 107 -2.91 -15.55 29.70
CA GLU A 107 -3.80 -14.55 30.30
C GLU A 107 -3.22 -13.13 30.20
N ASP A 108 -1.94 -12.98 30.56
CA ASP A 108 -1.20 -11.74 30.41
C ASP A 108 0.18 -12.03 29.81
N THR A 109 0.41 -11.45 28.63
CA THR A 109 1.67 -11.62 27.90
C THR A 109 2.82 -10.90 28.60
N THR A 110 2.55 -9.80 29.31
CA THR A 110 3.59 -9.01 30.00
C THR A 110 4.15 -9.78 31.17
N SER A 111 3.27 -10.24 32.08
CA SER A 111 3.67 -11.06 33.23
C SER A 111 4.37 -12.36 32.80
N LEU A 112 3.92 -12.99 31.71
CA LEU A 112 4.58 -14.18 31.17
C LEU A 112 5.99 -13.86 30.67
N ALA A 113 6.16 -12.77 29.93
CA ALA A 113 7.46 -12.33 29.43
C ALA A 113 8.43 -12.02 30.59
N GLU A 114 7.99 -11.28 31.61
CA GLU A 114 8.78 -10.97 32.80
C GLU A 114 9.21 -12.23 33.56
N TRP A 115 8.31 -13.20 33.69
CA TRP A 115 8.62 -14.48 34.32
C TRP A 115 9.64 -15.27 33.49
N LEU A 116 9.45 -15.36 32.16
CA LEU A 116 10.38 -16.06 31.27
C LEU A 116 11.78 -15.44 31.34
N ASP A 117 11.89 -14.11 31.29
CA ASP A 117 13.17 -13.40 31.43
C ASP A 117 13.83 -13.66 32.78
N SER A 118 13.05 -13.55 33.87
CA SER A 118 13.57 -13.74 35.24
C SER A 118 13.96 -15.18 35.57
N ASN A 119 13.43 -16.16 34.83
CA ASN A 119 13.67 -17.59 35.04
C ASN A 119 14.59 -18.23 33.97
N GLY A 120 15.33 -17.42 33.22
CA GLY A 120 16.38 -17.92 32.32
C GLY A 120 15.89 -18.40 30.95
N HIS A 121 14.75 -17.90 30.49
CA HIS A 121 14.17 -18.16 29.16
C HIS A 121 13.99 -16.89 28.31
N PRO A 122 14.98 -15.97 28.23
CA PRO A 122 14.82 -14.73 27.46
C PRO A 122 14.72 -14.94 25.95
N ASP A 123 15.15 -16.11 25.45
CA ASP A 123 15.02 -16.52 24.05
C ASP A 123 13.56 -16.78 23.63
N MET A 124 12.65 -16.90 24.60
CA MET A 124 11.21 -17.12 24.38
C MET A 124 10.40 -15.82 24.35
N VAL A 125 11.04 -14.66 24.57
CA VAL A 125 10.39 -13.34 24.59
C VAL A 125 10.72 -12.58 23.31
N VAL A 126 9.69 -12.08 22.62
CA VAL A 126 9.84 -11.29 21.39
C VAL A 126 9.40 -9.85 21.64
N TYR A 127 10.36 -8.93 21.59
CA TYR A 127 10.13 -7.50 21.76
C TYR A 127 9.85 -6.82 20.42
N ALA A 128 8.73 -6.09 20.35
CA ALA A 128 8.45 -5.23 19.20
C ALA A 128 9.37 -4.01 19.20
N ALA A 129 9.82 -3.58 18.02
CA ALA A 129 10.53 -2.32 17.88
C ALA A 129 9.64 -1.14 18.29
N PRO A 130 10.21 -0.07 18.86
CA PRO A 130 9.42 1.10 19.24
C PRO A 130 8.73 1.74 18.02
N SER A 131 7.46 2.10 18.18
CA SER A 131 6.72 2.85 17.17
C SER A 131 6.88 4.35 17.38
N VAL A 132 7.25 5.07 16.32
CA VAL A 132 7.38 6.53 16.35
C VAL A 132 6.08 7.19 15.89
N ASP A 133 5.53 8.10 16.70
CA ASP A 133 4.47 9.00 16.25
C ASP A 133 5.04 10.07 15.32
N LYS A 134 4.97 9.79 14.02
CA LYS A 134 5.49 10.68 12.97
C LYS A 134 4.80 12.04 12.96
N ARG A 135 3.53 12.13 13.41
CA ARG A 135 2.79 13.40 13.42
C ARG A 135 3.36 14.31 14.52
N ALA A 136 3.45 13.79 15.74
CA ALA A 136 4.02 14.54 16.87
C ALA A 136 5.47 14.97 16.58
N VAL A 137 6.28 14.08 16.01
CA VAL A 137 7.66 14.41 15.60
C VAL A 137 7.69 15.49 14.52
N THR A 138 6.79 15.44 13.54
CA THR A 138 6.68 16.47 12.49
C THR A 138 6.31 17.83 13.08
N ASP A 139 5.39 17.86 14.05
CA ASP A 139 4.93 19.10 14.68
C ASP A 139 6.07 19.75 15.51
N LEU A 140 6.89 18.94 16.21
CA LEU A 140 8.09 19.43 16.91
C LEU A 140 9.14 20.01 15.97
N LEU A 141 9.43 19.32 14.86
CA LEU A 141 10.38 19.82 13.83
C LEU A 141 9.89 21.15 13.24
N LYS A 142 8.59 21.28 12.95
CA LYS A 142 8.00 22.55 12.50
C LYS A 142 8.04 23.65 13.57
N GLY A 143 8.03 23.26 14.84
CA GLY A 143 8.20 24.16 15.99
C GLY A 143 9.64 24.62 16.22
N GLY A 144 10.61 24.19 15.40
CA GLY A 144 12.01 24.59 15.48
C GLY A 144 12.86 23.76 16.45
N VAL A 145 12.34 22.63 16.94
CA VAL A 145 13.11 21.68 17.75
C VAL A 145 13.98 20.82 16.83
N ASP A 146 15.29 20.82 17.07
CA ASP A 146 16.20 19.90 16.39
C ASP A 146 16.09 18.49 17.00
N ILE A 147 15.81 17.49 16.15
CA ILE A 147 15.61 16.10 16.57
C ILE A 147 16.63 15.23 15.85
N PRO A 148 17.60 14.63 16.56
CA PRO A 148 18.59 13.75 15.96
C PRO A 148 17.95 12.62 15.16
N GLY A 149 18.31 12.50 13.89
CA GLY A 149 17.82 11.46 12.99
C GLY A 149 16.47 11.76 12.31
N ALA A 150 15.90 12.95 12.48
CA ALA A 150 14.67 13.36 11.79
C ALA A 150 14.83 14.71 11.09
N VAL A 151 14.50 14.79 9.81
CA VAL A 151 14.58 16.02 8.99
C VAL A 151 13.34 16.13 8.12
N LEU A 152 12.81 17.35 7.99
CA LEU A 152 11.79 17.65 7.00
C LEU A 152 12.46 17.96 5.65
N VAL A 153 12.10 17.18 4.63
CA VAL A 153 12.61 17.35 3.26
C VAL A 153 11.50 17.93 2.40
N GLU A 154 11.77 19.07 1.78
CA GLU A 154 10.86 19.67 0.80
C GLU A 154 10.92 18.89 -0.52
N ARG A 155 9.74 18.63 -1.09
CA ARG A 155 9.60 17.93 -2.37
C ARG A 155 8.53 18.61 -3.21
N THR A 156 8.85 18.80 -4.48
CA THR A 156 7.87 19.21 -5.49
C THR A 156 7.19 17.98 -6.06
N ASN A 157 5.90 17.82 -5.80
CA ASN A 157 5.12 16.68 -6.27
C ASN A 157 4.28 17.09 -7.48
N MET A 158 4.43 16.38 -8.59
CA MET A 158 3.59 16.55 -9.77
C MET A 158 2.15 16.14 -9.46
N GLN A 159 1.17 16.94 -9.90
CA GLN A 159 -0.25 16.62 -9.82
C GLN A 159 -0.83 16.57 -11.23
N VAL A 160 -1.50 15.47 -11.56
CA VAL A 160 -2.28 15.34 -12.80
C VAL A 160 -3.75 15.44 -12.42
N ARG A 161 -4.45 16.42 -12.99
CA ARG A 161 -5.85 16.73 -12.66
C ARG A 161 -6.73 16.77 -13.89
#